data_AF-A0A1H6K7H9-F1
#
_entry.id   AF-A0A1H6K7H9-F1
#
_cell.length_a   1.000
_cell.length_b   1.000
_cell.length_c   1.000
_cell.angle_alpha   90.00
_cell.angle_beta   90.00
_cell.angle_gamma   90.00
#
_symmetry.space_group_name_H-M   'P 1'
#
loop_
_entity.id
_entity.type
_entity.pdbx_description
1 polymer ?
#
loop_
_entity_poly.entity_id
_entity_poly.type
_entity_poly.pdbx_seq_one_letter_code
_entity_poly.pdbx_strand_id
1 'polypeptide(L)'
;MEPPHSYLQQASAAVVHHQDYLNHRQDHALCGAMLEAPTVLDAEPPDVCPDCEVKLVEYHAVWWRETALAAVAELEELRVRYRELAGEDTAADTEAPRQEAPVPDLPEPVTFLDRARKELLELCRQFDGAVPYFRLKNTMQAFSDRLGTDERVILAEEIGADGSLIRWCATEAERLGWTVTNSPVQAENELMWDAWTHDAYQAPKKTKWRLGRSRD
;
A
#
# COMPACT_ATOMS: atom_id res chain seq x y z
N MET A 1 -3.81 9.55 -7.45
CA MET A 1 -4.04 10.47 -8.59
C MET A 1 -4.98 9.75 -9.54
N GLU A 2 -5.94 10.44 -10.15
CA GLU A 2 -6.80 9.84 -11.18
C GLU A 2 -6.15 9.96 -12.57
N PRO A 3 -6.48 9.06 -13.52
CA PRO A 3 -6.00 9.17 -14.89
C PRO A 3 -6.41 10.51 -15.50
N PRO A 4 -5.49 11.23 -16.17
CA PRO A 4 -5.84 12.49 -16.81
C PRO A 4 -6.86 12.26 -17.93
N HIS A 5 -7.85 13.14 -18.04
CA HIS A 5 -8.81 13.15 -19.12
C HIS A 5 -9.06 14.59 -19.59
N SER A 6 -9.53 14.68 -20.82
CA SER A 6 -9.99 15.88 -21.50
C SER A 6 -11.35 15.61 -22.16
N TYR A 7 -11.95 16.65 -22.72
CA TYR A 7 -13.24 16.55 -23.37
C TYR A 7 -13.16 17.27 -24.71
N LEU A 8 -13.78 16.69 -25.74
CA LEU A 8 -13.82 17.19 -27.10
C LEU A 8 -15.27 17.44 -27.49
N GLN A 9 -15.56 18.66 -27.94
CA GLN A 9 -16.85 19.02 -28.50
C GLN A 9 -16.69 19.46 -29.95
N GLN A 10 -17.47 18.87 -30.84
CA GLN A 10 -17.58 19.34 -32.21
C GLN A 10 -18.62 20.48 -32.27
N ALA A 11 -18.32 21.54 -33.02
CA ALA A 11 -19.13 22.77 -33.04
C ALA A 11 -20.62 22.56 -33.40
N SER A 12 -20.95 21.49 -34.11
CA SER A 12 -22.31 21.11 -34.53
C SER A 12 -22.96 20.02 -33.68
N ALA A 13 -22.24 19.42 -32.72
CA ALA A 13 -22.71 18.29 -31.92
C ALA A 13 -23.14 18.72 -30.51
N ALA A 14 -24.31 18.24 -30.07
CA ALA A 14 -24.82 18.49 -28.73
C ALA A 14 -24.11 17.65 -27.65
N VAL A 15 -23.50 16.53 -28.04
CA VAL A 15 -22.86 15.57 -27.15
C VAL A 15 -21.35 15.81 -27.10
N VAL A 16 -20.77 15.69 -25.91
CA VAL A 16 -19.33 15.81 -25.70
C VAL A 16 -18.68 14.43 -25.67
N HIS A 17 -17.47 14.33 -26.22
CA HIS A 17 -16.72 13.07 -26.27
C HIS A 17 -15.45 13.15 -25.43
N HIS A 18 -14.97 12.03 -24.91
CA HIS A 18 -13.59 11.96 -24.44
C HIS A 18 -12.64 11.92 -25.65
N GLN A 19 -11.47 12.56 -25.53
CA GLN A 19 -10.37 12.32 -26.46
C GLN A 19 -9.91 10.86 -26.37
N ASP A 20 -9.39 10.32 -27.46
CA ASP A 20 -8.89 8.94 -27.50
C ASP A 20 -7.54 8.80 -26.76
N TYR A 21 -7.60 8.61 -25.45
CA TYR A 21 -6.42 8.35 -24.60
C TYR A 21 -5.84 6.95 -24.80
N LEU A 22 -6.64 5.98 -25.23
CA LEU A 22 -6.19 4.60 -25.43
C LEU A 22 -5.22 4.50 -26.61
N ASN A 23 -5.45 5.28 -27.66
CA ASN A 23 -4.58 5.29 -28.84
C ASN A 23 -3.82 6.61 -29.03
N HIS A 24 -3.91 7.54 -28.07
CA HIS A 24 -3.30 8.88 -28.10
C HIS A 24 -3.63 9.68 -29.36
N ARG A 25 -4.85 9.55 -29.88
CA ARG A 25 -5.31 10.25 -31.08
C ARG A 25 -6.02 11.54 -30.71
N GLN A 26 -5.73 12.62 -31.45
CA GLN A 26 -6.34 13.93 -31.23
C GLN A 26 -7.51 14.21 -32.19
N ASP A 27 -7.59 13.45 -33.28
CA ASP A 27 -8.62 13.54 -34.32
C ASP A 27 -9.81 12.60 -34.08
N HIS A 28 -9.71 11.75 -33.05
CA HIS A 28 -10.72 10.75 -32.70
C HIS A 28 -11.18 10.90 -31.25
N ALA A 29 -12.47 10.68 -31.06
CA ALA A 29 -13.06 10.41 -29.77
C ALA A 29 -12.71 9.00 -29.29
N LEU A 30 -12.74 8.78 -27.98
CA LEU A 30 -12.53 7.47 -27.35
C LEU A 30 -13.52 6.40 -27.88
N CYS A 31 -14.77 6.80 -28.15
CA CYS A 31 -15.76 5.91 -28.77
C CYS A 31 -15.37 5.47 -30.20
N GLY A 32 -14.42 6.15 -30.86
CA GLY A 32 -13.95 5.89 -32.22
C GLY A 32 -14.51 6.86 -33.27
N ALA A 33 -15.36 7.82 -32.87
CA ALA A 33 -15.88 8.84 -33.77
C ALA A 33 -14.76 9.79 -34.22
N MET A 34 -14.67 10.06 -35.52
CA MET A 34 -13.79 11.09 -36.06
C MET A 34 -14.46 12.45 -35.86
N LEU A 35 -13.73 13.41 -35.27
CA LEU A 35 -14.26 14.74 -35.00
C LEU A 35 -13.63 15.76 -35.93
N GLU A 36 -14.46 16.54 -36.64
CA GLU A 36 -13.98 17.63 -37.49
C GLU A 36 -13.82 18.91 -36.67
N ALA A 37 -12.59 19.41 -36.56
CA ALA A 37 -12.22 20.61 -35.80
C ALA A 37 -12.78 20.63 -34.36
N PRO A 38 -12.47 19.62 -33.52
CA PRO A 38 -12.95 19.58 -32.15
C PRO A 38 -12.37 20.71 -31.30
N THR A 39 -13.19 21.25 -30.40
CA THR A 39 -12.75 22.16 -29.34
C THR A 39 -12.49 21.34 -28.07
N VAL A 40 -11.34 21.55 -27.43
CA VAL A 40 -11.04 20.97 -26.12
C VAL A 40 -11.78 21.76 -25.05
N LEU A 41 -12.45 21.06 -24.12
CA LEU A 41 -13.09 21.66 -22.96
C LEU A 41 -12.27 21.38 -21.70
N ASP A 42 -12.08 22.41 -20.88
CA ASP A 42 -11.30 22.34 -19.64
C ASP A 42 -12.14 21.91 -18.41
N ALA A 43 -13.46 21.82 -18.56
CA ALA A 43 -14.39 21.47 -17.50
C ALA A 43 -15.23 20.24 -17.87
N GLU A 44 -15.66 19.50 -16.84
CA GLU A 44 -16.51 18.33 -17.01
C GLU A 44 -17.90 18.76 -17.57
N PRO A 45 -18.27 18.25 -18.75
CA PRO A 45 -19.53 18.58 -19.39
C PRO A 45 -20.68 17.76 -18.77
N PRO A 46 -21.91 18.28 -18.80
CA PRO A 46 -23.07 17.57 -18.25
C PRO A 46 -23.56 16.40 -19.10
N ASP A 47 -23.16 16.31 -20.38
CA ASP A 47 -23.66 15.30 -21.33
C ASP A 47 -22.50 14.71 -22.15
N VAL A 48 -22.00 13.57 -21.68
CA VAL A 48 -20.91 12.81 -22.31
C VAL A 48 -21.50 11.65 -23.11
N CYS A 49 -20.89 11.38 -24.27
CA CYS A 49 -21.25 10.25 -25.11
C CYS A 49 -21.21 8.93 -24.31
N PRO A 50 -22.32 8.17 -24.23
CA PRO A 50 -22.38 6.92 -23.45
C PRO A 50 -21.34 5.88 -23.88
N ASP A 51 -21.01 5.81 -25.17
CA ASP A 51 -19.98 4.89 -25.67
C ASP A 51 -18.57 5.30 -25.20
N CYS A 52 -18.33 6.60 -25.00
CA CYS A 52 -17.09 7.09 -24.39
C CYS A 52 -17.04 6.71 -22.91
N GLU A 53 -18.15 6.81 -22.17
CA GLU A 53 -18.21 6.42 -20.75
C GLU A 53 -17.94 4.93 -20.55
N VAL A 54 -18.47 4.06 -21.42
CA VAL A 54 -18.19 2.61 -21.37
C VAL A 54 -16.70 2.33 -21.55
N LYS A 55 -16.05 2.99 -22.53
CA LYS A 55 -14.62 2.82 -22.78
C LYS A 55 -13.72 3.55 -21.78
N LEU A 56 -14.25 4.51 -21.02
CA LEU A 56 -13.48 5.21 -19.99
C LEU A 56 -13.01 4.22 -18.91
N VAL A 57 -13.82 3.22 -18.59
CA VAL A 57 -13.47 2.16 -17.64
C VAL A 57 -12.26 1.35 -18.14
N GLU A 58 -12.20 1.06 -19.44
CA GLU A 58 -11.08 0.35 -20.06
C GLU A 58 -9.80 1.20 -19.97
N TYR A 59 -9.89 2.48 -20.32
CA TYR A 59 -8.78 3.43 -20.16
C TYR A 59 -8.27 3.47 -18.72
N HIS A 60 -9.17 3.60 -17.73
CA HIS A 60 -8.79 3.62 -16.31
C HIS A 60 -8.09 2.31 -15.91
N ALA A 61 -8.60 1.16 -16.35
CA ALA A 61 -8.00 -0.13 -16.03
C ALA A 61 -6.58 -0.27 -16.60
N VAL A 62 -6.36 0.16 -17.85
CA VAL A 62 -5.03 0.16 -18.48
C VAL A 62 -4.09 1.09 -17.73
N TRP A 63 -4.51 2.35 -17.48
CA TRP A 63 -3.70 3.35 -16.81
C TRP A 63 -3.29 2.92 -15.39
N TRP A 64 -4.23 2.37 -14.61
CA TRP A 64 -3.94 1.90 -13.25
C TRP A 64 -2.98 0.72 -13.24
N ARG A 65 -3.13 -0.19 -14.21
CA ARG A 65 -2.22 -1.32 -14.36
C ARG A 65 -0.80 -0.85 -14.67
N GLU A 66 -0.64 0.04 -15.65
CA GLU A 66 0.66 0.57 -16.03
C GLU A 66 1.31 1.35 -14.87
N THR A 67 0.53 2.18 -14.19
CA THR A 67 0.99 2.94 -13.01
C THR A 67 1.44 2.00 -11.89
N ALA A 68 0.69 0.94 -11.61
CA ALA A 68 1.07 -0.04 -10.60
C ALA A 68 2.36 -0.78 -10.98
N LEU A 69 2.51 -1.19 -12.24
CA LEU A 69 3.73 -1.85 -12.73
C LEU A 69 4.95 -0.91 -12.64
N ALA A 70 4.79 0.35 -13.01
CA ALA A 70 5.85 1.36 -12.90
C ALA A 70 6.27 1.58 -11.43
N ALA A 71 5.30 1.69 -10.51
CA ALA A 71 5.58 1.84 -9.08
C ALA A 71 6.29 0.61 -8.48
N VAL A 72 5.94 -0.60 -8.94
CA VAL A 72 6.65 -1.83 -8.54
C VAL A 72 8.10 -1.79 -9.02
N ALA A 73 8.34 -1.42 -10.27
CA ALA A 73 9.70 -1.31 -10.82
C ALA A 73 10.53 -0.24 -10.07
N GLU A 74 9.94 0.91 -9.75
CA GLU A 74 10.58 1.96 -8.96
C GLU A 74 10.94 1.45 -7.55
N LEU A 75 10.02 0.72 -6.89
CA LEU A 75 10.27 0.13 -5.57
C LEU A 75 11.43 -0.87 -5.62
N GLU A 76 11.49 -1.70 -6.66
CA GLU A 76 12.59 -2.65 -6.86
C GLU A 76 13.93 -1.92 -7.06
N GLU A 77 13.96 -0.86 -7.88
CA GLU A 77 15.14 -0.03 -8.07
C GLU A 77 15.59 0.64 -6.76
N LEU A 78 14.65 1.20 -6.00
CA LEU A 78 14.94 1.81 -4.71
C LEU A 78 15.47 0.80 -3.70
N ARG A 79 14.93 -0.43 -3.68
CA ARG A 79 15.46 -1.52 -2.84
C ARG A 79 16.89 -1.89 -3.20
N VAL A 80 17.23 -1.91 -4.49
CA VAL A 80 18.61 -2.14 -4.95
C VAL A 80 19.52 -1.01 -4.47
N ARG A 81 19.16 0.25 -4.75
CA ARG A 81 19.94 1.43 -4.34
C ARG A 81 20.10 1.52 -2.82
N TYR A 82 19.07 1.17 -2.07
CA TYR A 82 19.13 1.16 -0.61
C TYR A 82 20.18 0.16 -0.09
N ARG A 83 20.22 -1.07 -0.64
CA ARG A 83 21.26 -2.06 -0.29
C ARG A 83 22.67 -1.56 -0.60
N GLU A 84 22.86 -0.92 -1.75
CA GLU A 84 24.15 -0.33 -2.15
C GLU A 84 24.59 0.80 -1.20
N LEU A 85 23.67 1.69 -0.82
CA LEU A 85 23.95 2.83 0.07
C LEU A 85 24.09 2.43 1.54
N ALA A 86 23.38 1.40 1.98
CA ALA A 86 23.49 0.84 3.33
C ALA A 86 24.86 0.17 3.58
N GLY A 87 25.71 0.07 2.55
CA GLY A 87 27.06 -0.48 2.68
C GLY A 87 27.07 -1.99 2.87
N GLU A 88 26.08 -2.70 2.33
CA GLU A 88 26.09 -4.15 2.36
C GLU A 88 27.06 -4.71 1.32
N ASP A 89 28.30 -4.94 1.78
CA ASP A 89 29.02 -6.19 1.52
C ASP A 89 28.22 -7.37 2.10
N THR A 90 27.03 -7.65 1.58
CA THR A 90 26.40 -8.98 1.73
C THR A 90 26.81 -9.86 0.56
N ALA A 91 28.12 -10.03 0.41
CA ALA A 91 28.67 -11.23 -0.21
C ALA A 91 28.37 -12.42 0.70
N ALA A 92 27.17 -12.98 0.58
CA ALA A 92 26.81 -14.36 0.89
C ALA A 92 25.33 -14.59 0.51
N ASP A 93 25.01 -14.75 -0.77
CA ASP A 93 24.84 -16.07 -1.40
C ASP A 93 25.93 -17.11 -1.04
N THR A 94 26.08 -17.38 0.24
CA THR A 94 26.47 -18.70 0.70
C THR A 94 25.43 -19.05 1.72
N GLU A 95 24.67 -20.08 1.38
CA GLU A 95 23.96 -20.97 2.27
C GLU A 95 24.94 -21.48 3.34
N ALA A 96 25.35 -20.59 4.25
CA ALA A 96 25.92 -20.96 5.52
C ALA A 96 24.75 -21.61 6.27
N PRO A 97 24.93 -22.82 6.85
CA PRO A 97 23.92 -23.37 7.72
C PRO A 97 23.68 -22.31 8.79
N ARG A 98 22.50 -21.68 8.75
CA ARG A 98 22.04 -20.78 9.80
C ARG A 98 22.27 -21.58 11.08
N GLN A 99 23.21 -21.13 11.89
CA GLN A 99 23.22 -21.54 13.29
C GLN A 99 21.86 -21.08 13.79
N GLU A 100 20.95 -22.05 13.92
CA GLU A 100 19.78 -21.94 14.73
C GLU A 100 20.27 -21.31 16.03
N ALA A 101 19.94 -20.04 16.27
CA ALA A 101 19.87 -19.55 17.63
C ALA A 101 19.05 -20.62 18.35
N PRO A 102 19.58 -21.23 19.43
CA PRO A 102 18.97 -22.41 20.00
C PRO A 102 17.52 -22.03 20.24
N VAL A 103 16.64 -22.69 19.48
CA VAL A 103 15.22 -22.71 19.77
C VAL A 103 15.21 -23.09 21.24
N PRO A 104 14.72 -22.26 22.18
CA PRO A 104 14.29 -22.84 23.43
C PRO A 104 13.23 -23.83 22.96
N ASP A 105 13.58 -25.12 22.96
CA ASP A 105 12.77 -26.23 22.51
C ASP A 105 11.35 -25.92 22.99
N LEU A 106 10.52 -25.39 22.09
CA LEU A 106 9.16 -25.08 22.48
C LEU A 106 8.57 -26.47 22.58
N PRO A 107 8.21 -26.93 23.80
CA PRO A 107 7.71 -28.27 24.00
C PRO A 107 6.59 -28.53 22.99
N GLU A 108 6.44 -29.77 22.53
CA GLU A 108 5.28 -30.17 21.72
C GLU A 108 4.04 -29.50 22.30
N PRO A 109 3.25 -28.78 21.49
CA PRO A 109 2.25 -27.86 22.01
C PRO A 109 1.25 -28.66 22.85
N VAL A 110 1.36 -28.52 24.17
CA VAL A 110 0.59 -29.29 25.14
C VAL A 110 -0.82 -28.71 25.26
N THR A 111 -1.01 -27.48 24.79
CA THR A 111 -2.23 -26.67 24.88
C THR A 111 -2.66 -26.11 23.53
N PHE A 112 -3.93 -25.69 23.42
CA PHE A 112 -4.42 -25.01 22.21
C PHE A 112 -3.77 -23.63 22.05
N LEU A 113 -3.45 -22.94 23.14
CA LEU A 113 -2.71 -21.69 23.13
C LEU A 113 -1.29 -21.84 22.59
N ASP A 114 -0.59 -22.95 22.87
CA ASP A 114 0.74 -23.19 22.29
C ASP A 114 0.68 -23.34 20.77
N ARG A 115 -0.38 -24.00 20.26
CA ARG A 115 -0.63 -24.10 18.82
C ARG A 115 -0.97 -22.74 18.20
N ALA A 116 -1.84 -21.97 18.86
CA ALA A 116 -2.18 -20.62 18.43
C ALA A 116 -0.94 -19.70 18.43
N ARG A 117 -0.06 -19.82 19.43
CA ARG A 117 1.21 -19.10 19.51
C ARG A 117 2.14 -19.44 18.34
N LYS A 118 2.23 -20.72 17.97
CA LYS A 118 3.03 -21.15 16.83
C LYS A 118 2.54 -20.52 15.52
N GLU A 119 1.23 -20.53 15.28
CA GLU A 119 0.64 -19.90 14.10
C GLU A 119 0.77 -18.38 14.11
N LEU A 120 0.65 -17.76 15.29
CA LEU A 120 0.91 -16.33 15.46
C LEU A 120 2.35 -15.98 15.09
N LEU A 121 3.34 -16.74 15.57
CA LEU A 121 4.75 -16.53 15.25
C LEU A 121 5.02 -16.71 13.75
N GLU A 122 4.42 -17.72 13.12
CA GLU A 122 4.52 -17.94 11.68
C GLU A 122 3.91 -16.80 10.87
N LEU A 123 2.79 -16.24 11.34
CA LEU A 123 2.21 -15.04 10.76
C LEU A 123 3.13 -13.83 10.94
N CYS A 124 3.61 -13.56 12.16
CA CYS A 124 4.45 -12.40 12.47
C CYS A 124 5.74 -12.39 11.66
N ARG A 125 6.35 -13.55 11.37
CA ARG A 125 7.55 -13.67 10.53
C ARG A 125 7.37 -13.23 9.09
N GLN A 126 6.13 -13.11 8.62
CA GLN A 126 5.84 -12.61 7.27
C GLN A 126 5.90 -11.08 7.19
N PHE A 127 6.07 -10.39 8.33
CA PHE A 127 6.04 -8.95 8.42
C PHE A 127 7.24 -8.40 9.20
N ASP A 128 7.76 -7.27 8.75
CA ASP A 128 8.85 -6.55 9.42
C ASP A 128 8.29 -5.69 10.56
N GLY A 129 8.09 -6.31 11.72
CA GLY A 129 7.76 -5.63 12.97
C GLY A 129 6.31 -5.16 13.13
N ALA A 130 5.52 -5.04 12.06
CA ALA A 130 4.12 -4.62 12.13
C ALA A 130 3.16 -5.61 11.43
N VAL A 131 2.24 -6.21 12.20
CA VAL A 131 1.25 -7.17 11.70
C VAL A 131 -0.10 -6.48 11.48
N PRO A 132 -0.67 -6.51 10.27
CA PRO A 132 -2.01 -5.96 10.04
C PRO A 132 -3.08 -6.72 10.81
N TYR A 133 -3.96 -5.99 11.50
CA TYR A 133 -5.03 -6.56 12.34
C TYR A 133 -5.93 -7.53 11.56
N PHE A 134 -6.25 -7.21 10.29
CA PHE A 134 -7.09 -8.10 9.47
C PHE A 134 -6.41 -9.45 9.18
N ARG A 135 -5.08 -9.47 9.04
CA ARG A 135 -4.30 -10.71 8.86
C ARG A 135 -4.28 -11.53 10.13
N LEU A 136 -4.06 -10.88 11.27
CA LEU A 136 -4.15 -11.51 12.59
C LEU A 136 -5.53 -12.13 12.82
N LYS A 137 -6.59 -11.35 12.61
CA LYS A 137 -7.98 -11.78 12.75
C LYS A 137 -8.29 -12.99 11.87
N ASN A 138 -7.97 -12.93 10.58
CA ASN A 138 -8.28 -14.01 9.64
C ASN A 138 -7.53 -15.31 9.98
N THR A 139 -6.26 -15.19 10.38
CA THR A 139 -5.45 -16.34 10.77
C THR A 139 -6.02 -17.00 12.03
N MET A 140 -6.35 -16.20 13.05
CA MET A 140 -6.92 -16.73 14.30
C MET A 140 -8.36 -17.24 14.15
N GLN A 141 -9.13 -16.67 13.22
CA GLN A 141 -10.43 -17.22 12.86
C GLN A 141 -10.28 -18.58 12.19
N ALA A 142 -9.39 -18.70 11.20
CA ALA A 142 -9.13 -19.98 10.53
C ALA A 142 -8.59 -21.05 11.50
N PHE A 143 -7.78 -20.65 12.49
CA PHE A 143 -7.37 -21.52 13.58
C PHE A 143 -8.56 -22.04 14.37
N SER A 144 -9.44 -21.14 14.84
CA SER A 144 -10.65 -21.50 15.59
C SER A 144 -11.61 -22.38 14.77
N ASP A 145 -11.72 -22.12 13.48
CA ASP A 145 -12.60 -22.87 12.57
C ASP A 145 -12.18 -24.34 12.41
N ARG A 146 -10.88 -24.64 12.56
CA ARG A 146 -10.36 -26.02 12.58
C ARG A 146 -10.63 -26.76 13.88
N LEU A 147 -10.99 -26.05 14.95
CA LEU A 147 -11.30 -26.65 16.24
C LEU A 147 -12.77 -27.09 16.29
N GLY A 148 -13.00 -28.28 16.84
CA GLY A 148 -14.32 -28.76 17.22
C GLY A 148 -14.93 -27.97 18.38
N THR A 149 -16.23 -28.19 18.64
CA THR A 149 -16.97 -27.46 19.68
C THR A 149 -16.33 -27.60 21.06
N ASP A 150 -16.00 -28.82 21.48
CA ASP A 150 -15.41 -29.08 22.81
C ASP A 150 -13.99 -28.50 22.92
N GLU A 151 -13.23 -28.53 21.82
CA GLU A 151 -11.90 -27.94 21.73
C GLU A 151 -11.91 -26.41 21.87
N ARG A 152 -12.95 -25.75 21.33
CA ARG A 152 -13.13 -24.30 21.51
C ARG A 152 -13.47 -23.93 22.95
N VAL A 153 -14.18 -24.80 23.67
CA VAL A 153 -14.45 -24.60 25.10
C VAL A 153 -13.15 -24.68 25.89
N ILE A 154 -12.32 -25.71 25.64
CA ILE A 154 -11.00 -25.85 26.28
C ILE A 154 -10.11 -24.64 25.96
N LEU A 155 -10.05 -24.20 24.70
CA LEU A 155 -9.29 -23.01 24.33
C LEU A 155 -9.80 -21.75 25.05
N ALA A 156 -11.12 -21.59 25.22
CA ALA A 156 -11.67 -20.45 25.96
C ALA A 156 -11.28 -20.48 27.45
N GLU A 157 -11.21 -21.67 28.06
CA GLU A 157 -10.71 -21.87 29.42
C GLU A 157 -9.21 -21.51 29.52
N GLU A 158 -8.41 -21.93 28.54
CA GLU A 158 -6.98 -21.59 28.47
C GLU A 158 -6.72 -20.08 28.30
N ILE A 159 -7.53 -19.39 27.49
CA ILE A 159 -7.44 -17.93 27.28
C ILE A 159 -7.75 -17.15 28.58
N GLY A 160 -8.68 -17.66 29.39
CA GLY A 160 -9.02 -17.07 30.68
C GLY A 160 -9.43 -15.59 30.59
N ALA A 161 -8.74 -14.73 31.35
CA ALA A 161 -9.08 -13.32 31.54
C ALA A 161 -8.90 -12.44 30.28
N ASP A 162 -8.21 -12.94 29.26
CA ASP A 162 -7.99 -12.20 28.02
C ASP A 162 -9.24 -12.16 27.11
N GLY A 163 -10.25 -12.97 27.45
CA GLY A 163 -11.62 -12.89 26.94
C GLY A 163 -11.83 -13.40 25.51
N SER A 164 -10.89 -13.17 24.59
CA SER A 164 -10.96 -13.69 23.23
C SER A 164 -9.59 -14.04 22.67
N LEU A 165 -9.54 -15.02 21.77
CA LEU A 165 -8.30 -15.46 21.12
C LEU A 165 -7.62 -14.31 20.38
N ILE A 166 -8.38 -13.47 19.67
CA ILE A 166 -7.81 -12.33 18.94
C ILE A 166 -7.15 -11.32 19.88
N ARG A 167 -7.80 -11.02 21.02
CA ARG A 167 -7.24 -10.11 22.01
C ARG A 167 -5.98 -10.69 22.64
N TRP A 168 -6.00 -11.97 23.01
CA TRP A 168 -4.84 -12.69 23.50
C TRP A 168 -3.68 -12.64 22.50
N CYS A 169 -3.92 -12.93 21.22
CA CYS A 169 -2.89 -12.89 20.19
C CYS A 169 -2.34 -11.49 19.92
N ALA A 170 -3.16 -10.45 20.03
CA ALA A 170 -2.70 -9.07 19.87
C ALA A 170 -1.72 -8.69 20.99
N THR A 171 -2.09 -8.97 22.25
CA THR A 171 -1.21 -8.75 23.41
C THR A 171 0.04 -9.62 23.35
N GLU A 172 -0.06 -10.86 22.88
CA GLU A 172 1.09 -11.75 22.74
C GLU A 172 2.05 -11.28 21.64
N ALA A 173 1.54 -10.79 20.51
CA ALA A 173 2.36 -10.19 19.46
C ALA A 173 3.13 -8.96 19.97
N GLU A 174 2.45 -8.06 20.69
CA GLU A 174 3.05 -6.89 21.34
C GLU A 174 4.13 -7.29 22.36
N ARG A 175 3.86 -8.32 23.19
CA ARG A 175 4.82 -8.86 24.16
C ARG A 175 6.09 -9.38 23.51
N LEU A 176 5.97 -9.91 22.30
CA LEU A 176 7.09 -10.44 21.52
C LEU A 176 7.79 -9.38 20.65
N GLY A 177 7.35 -8.12 20.71
CA GLY A 177 7.97 -6.99 20.02
C GLY A 177 7.38 -6.66 18.65
N TRP A 178 6.23 -7.24 18.27
CA TRP A 178 5.49 -6.86 17.06
C TRP A 178 4.35 -5.90 17.38
N THR A 179 4.16 -4.89 16.53
CA THR A 179 3.02 -3.98 16.64
C THR A 179 1.84 -4.50 15.83
N VAL A 180 0.64 -4.57 16.43
CA VAL A 180 -0.58 -4.89 15.69
C VAL A 180 -1.24 -3.59 15.22
N THR A 181 -1.30 -3.40 13.91
CA THR A 181 -1.80 -2.15 13.31
C THR A 181 -3.12 -2.35 12.58
N ASN A 182 -4.07 -1.42 12.77
CA ASN A 182 -5.30 -1.37 11.97
C ASN A 182 -5.07 -0.78 10.58
N SER A 183 -3.87 -0.25 10.30
CA SER A 183 -3.52 0.34 9.02
C SER A 183 -2.86 -0.71 8.12
N PRO A 184 -3.35 -0.90 6.88
CA PRO A 184 -2.70 -1.76 5.90
C PRO A 184 -1.35 -1.20 5.41
N VAL A 185 -0.93 0.00 5.85
CA VAL A 185 0.18 0.79 5.26
C VAL A 185 1.15 1.32 6.33
N GLN A 186 1.47 0.56 7.38
CA GLN A 186 2.30 1.10 8.48
C GLN A 186 3.59 0.36 8.82
N ALA A 187 3.98 -0.70 8.11
CA ALA A 187 5.29 -1.29 8.36
C ALA A 187 6.48 -0.34 8.05
N GLU A 188 6.30 0.67 7.18
CA GLU A 188 7.39 1.59 6.77
C GLU A 188 7.08 3.09 6.97
N ASN A 189 5.87 3.42 7.43
CA ASN A 189 5.35 4.77 7.30
C ASN A 189 5.79 5.72 8.43
N GLU A 190 5.84 5.26 9.69
CA GLU A 190 6.22 6.13 10.83
C GLU A 190 7.69 6.58 10.77
N LEU A 191 8.61 5.71 10.34
CA LEU A 191 10.01 6.08 10.11
C LEU A 191 10.17 7.06 8.93
N MET A 192 9.31 6.95 7.90
CA MET A 192 9.31 7.84 6.75
C MET A 192 8.70 9.22 7.06
N TRP A 193 7.67 9.28 7.92
CA TRP A 193 7.08 10.55 8.37
C TRP A 193 8.01 11.33 9.28
N ASP A 194 8.76 10.66 10.17
CA ASP A 194 9.78 11.33 11.00
C ASP A 194 10.90 11.91 10.12
N ALA A 195 11.37 11.18 9.11
CA ALA A 195 12.36 11.73 8.16
C ALA A 195 11.81 12.94 7.38
N TRP A 196 10.54 12.92 6.98
CA TRP A 196 9.91 14.00 6.20
C TRP A 196 9.58 15.25 7.03
N THR A 197 9.17 15.09 8.29
CA THR A 197 8.89 16.21 9.20
C THR A 197 10.15 16.92 9.67
N HIS A 198 11.29 16.22 9.74
CA HIS A 198 12.56 16.83 10.14
C HIS A 198 13.25 17.62 9.01
N ASP A 199 13.02 17.29 7.73
CA ASP A 199 13.67 17.97 6.59
C ASP A 199 12.85 19.18 6.06
N ALA A 200 11.52 19.18 6.24
CA ALA A 200 10.64 20.24 5.71
C ALA A 200 10.68 21.57 6.50
N TYR A 201 11.31 21.62 7.68
CA TYR A 201 11.26 22.79 8.59
C TYR A 201 12.56 23.58 8.75
N GLN A 202 13.53 23.46 7.83
CA GLN A 202 14.59 24.47 7.71
C GLN A 202 14.07 25.65 6.87
N ALA A 203 13.42 26.60 7.53
CA ALA A 203 13.00 27.85 6.89
C ALA A 203 14.21 28.57 6.25
N PRO A 204 14.13 29.01 4.98
CA PRO A 204 15.23 29.72 4.34
C PRO A 204 15.53 31.02 5.09
N LYS A 205 16.80 31.22 5.48
CA LYS A 205 17.27 32.44 6.15
C LYS A 205 16.97 33.65 5.25
N LYS A 206 16.16 34.58 5.74
CA LYS A 206 15.79 35.82 5.04
C LYS A 206 17.04 36.64 4.69
N THR A 207 17.39 36.71 3.40
CA THR A 207 18.38 37.66 2.88
C THR A 207 17.75 39.06 2.85
N LYS A 208 18.25 39.97 3.70
CA LYS A 208 17.87 41.39 3.70
C LYS A 208 18.44 42.07 2.45
N TRP A 209 17.61 42.25 1.43
CA TRP A 209 17.88 43.19 0.35
C TRP A 209 17.74 44.62 0.87
N ARG A 210 18.83 45.40 0.84
CA ARG A 210 18.80 46.85 1.09
C ARG A 210 18.47 47.55 -0.22
N LEU A 211 17.31 48.21 -0.30
CA LEU A 211 17.02 49.15 -1.39
C LEU A 211 17.94 50.36 -1.26
N GLY A 212 18.69 50.62 -2.33
CA GLY A 212 19.49 51.82 -2.51
C GLY A 212 18.60 53.06 -2.61
N ARG A 213 19.01 54.11 -1.91
CA ARG A 213 18.39 55.42 -1.88
C ARG A 213 18.80 56.17 -3.15
N SER A 214 17.83 56.55 -3.98
CA SER A 214 18.05 57.51 -5.08
C SER A 214 18.59 58.82 -4.51
N ARG A 215 19.61 59.38 -5.16
CA ARG A 215 19.97 60.80 -5.07
C ARG A 215 19.95 61.37 -6.47
N ASP A 216 19.27 62.50 -6.55
CA ASP A 216 19.29 63.59 -7.53
C ASP A 216 20.33 63.51 -8.66
#